data_AF-A0A0Q9KCV8-F1
#
_entry.id   AF-A0A0Q9KCV8-F1
#
_cell.length_a   1.000
_cell.length_b   1.000
_cell.length_c   1.000
_cell.angle_alpha   90.00
_cell.angle_beta   90.00
_cell.angle_gamma   90.00
#
_symmetry.space_group_name_H-M   'P 1'
#
loop_
_entity.id
_entity.type
_entity.pdbx_description
1 polymer ?
#
loop_
_entity_poly.entity_id
_entity_poly.type
_entity_poly.pdbx_seq_one_letter_code
_entity_poly.pdbx_strand_id
1 'polypeptide(L)'
;MIELLFQYFDSIDYGQNGYMLNYRSSKVKYGPSQGHARNGPSRRCITSIESRVVMRTAAVIIWGLALFVFTCASNSGFWNIGEVPYFRWSLEPNYHDFLKMDFRTSSSYVTQKIGHFSGFAIFAVLLFSKNKRMGKSIILAVLYAILTEFLQLYCGRHSRLYDIAIDTAGIICGMFIFRFLKYGLSNFSTLK
;
A
#
# COMPACT_ATOMS: atom_id res chain seq x y z
N MET A 1 -9.13 -2.07 13.51
CA MET A 1 -8.21 -2.01 12.33
C MET A 1 -8.71 -1.02 11.28
N ILE A 2 -9.96 -1.15 10.81
CA ILE A 2 -10.60 -0.21 9.87
C ILE A 2 -10.68 1.22 10.44
N GLU A 3 -11.12 1.39 11.69
CA GLU A 3 -11.11 2.67 12.44
C GLU A 3 -9.73 3.34 12.51
N LEU A 4 -8.67 2.57 12.81
CA LEU A 4 -7.29 3.07 12.85
C LEU A 4 -6.77 3.48 11.46
N LEU A 5 -7.18 2.76 10.42
CA LEU A 5 -6.93 3.15 9.04
C LEU A 5 -7.68 4.46 8.71
N PHE A 6 -8.94 4.60 9.12
CA PHE A 6 -9.73 5.83 8.92
C PHE A 6 -9.13 7.03 9.67
N GLN A 7 -8.77 6.91 10.94
CA GLN A 7 -8.06 7.96 11.68
C GLN A 7 -6.73 8.33 11.02
N TYR A 8 -6.00 7.34 10.51
CA TYR A 8 -4.80 7.57 9.72
C TYR A 8 -5.09 8.35 8.43
N PHE A 9 -6.19 8.05 7.72
CA PHE A 9 -6.62 8.76 6.51
C PHE A 9 -7.22 10.15 6.75
N ASP A 10 -7.96 10.38 7.81
CA ASP A 10 -8.47 11.71 8.16
C ASP A 10 -7.34 12.66 8.55
N SER A 11 -6.31 12.14 9.23
CA SER A 11 -5.07 12.88 9.49
C SER A 11 -4.30 13.26 8.21
N ILE A 12 -4.59 12.59 7.08
CA ILE A 12 -3.97 12.85 5.77
C ILE A 12 -4.62 14.06 5.07
N ASP A 13 -5.94 14.26 5.18
CA ASP A 13 -6.67 15.32 4.45
C ASP A 13 -6.63 16.69 5.15
N TYR A 14 -6.74 16.73 6.48
CA TYR A 14 -6.64 18.00 7.23
C TYR A 14 -5.29 18.70 7.03
N GLY A 15 -4.22 17.94 6.80
CA GLY A 15 -2.93 18.50 6.43
C GLY A 15 -2.95 19.15 5.05
N GLN A 16 -3.36 18.43 4.01
CA GLN A 16 -3.14 18.82 2.61
C GLN A 16 -3.80 20.15 2.21
N ASN A 17 -5.01 20.44 2.67
CA ASN A 17 -5.72 21.68 2.31
C ASN A 17 -5.10 22.94 2.94
N GLY A 18 -4.55 22.84 4.15
CA GLY A 18 -3.81 23.95 4.77
C GLY A 18 -2.44 24.21 4.12
N TYR A 19 -1.79 23.16 3.59
CA TYR A 19 -0.44 23.27 3.02
C TYR A 19 -0.42 23.70 1.54
N MET A 20 -1.39 23.29 0.71
CA MET A 20 -1.42 23.69 -0.72
C MET A 20 -1.74 25.18 -0.91
N LEU A 21 -2.57 25.77 -0.06
CA LEU A 21 -2.83 27.21 -0.06
C LEU A 21 -1.56 28.02 0.25
N ASN A 22 -0.71 27.53 1.16
CA ASN A 22 0.53 28.22 1.56
C ASN A 22 1.68 28.05 0.55
N TYR A 23 1.82 26.87 -0.08
CA TYR A 23 2.91 26.63 -1.03
C TYR A 23 2.69 27.27 -2.40
N ARG A 24 1.42 27.41 -2.85
CA ARG A 24 1.12 28.06 -4.14
C ARG A 24 1.28 29.58 -4.08
N SER A 25 1.05 30.19 -2.91
CA SER A 25 1.28 31.63 -2.67
C SER A 25 2.76 32.02 -2.79
N SER A 26 3.68 31.09 -2.50
CA SER A 26 5.13 31.37 -2.47
C SER A 26 5.83 31.34 -3.85
N LYS A 27 5.12 31.05 -4.95
CA LYS A 27 5.68 31.01 -6.32
C LYS A 27 5.23 32.14 -7.25
N VAL A 28 4.47 33.13 -6.77
CA VAL A 28 4.03 34.25 -7.62
C VAL A 28 5.06 35.39 -7.59
N LYS A 29 5.81 35.50 -8.70
CA LYS A 29 6.58 36.65 -9.25
C LYS A 29 7.51 37.44 -8.29
N TYR A 30 8.82 37.25 -8.44
CA TYR A 30 9.82 38.24 -8.02
C TYR A 30 10.22 39.15 -9.19
N GLY A 31 9.72 40.38 -9.18
CA GLY A 31 10.45 41.55 -9.70
C GLY A 31 11.29 42.16 -8.56
N PRO A 32 12.34 42.96 -8.85
CA PRO A 32 13.26 43.42 -7.83
C PRO A 32 12.79 44.73 -7.21
N SER A 33 12.30 44.70 -5.96
CA SER A 33 12.32 45.89 -5.09
C SER A 33 12.00 45.58 -3.62
N GLN A 34 12.98 45.92 -2.78
CA GLN A 34 12.85 46.52 -1.44
C GLN A 34 12.41 45.63 -0.26
N GLY A 35 12.99 45.93 0.91
CA GLY A 35 13.10 45.06 2.07
C GLY A 35 11.78 44.72 2.78
N HIS A 36 11.60 43.44 3.05
CA HIS A 36 10.79 42.93 4.16
C HIS A 36 11.32 41.55 4.56
N ALA A 37 11.51 41.33 5.86
CA ALA A 37 12.02 40.09 6.42
C ALA A 37 11.19 38.90 5.93
N ARG A 38 11.78 38.08 5.04
CA ARG A 38 11.15 36.85 4.57
C ARG A 38 11.20 35.85 5.70
N ASN A 39 10.11 35.75 6.46
CA ASN A 39 9.90 34.65 7.40
C ASN A 39 9.74 33.36 6.60
N GLY A 40 10.85 32.64 6.40
CA GLY A 40 10.82 31.26 5.91
C GLY A 40 10.00 30.37 6.85
N PRO A 41 9.54 29.19 6.39
CA PRO A 41 8.76 28.29 7.23
C PRO A 41 9.53 27.99 8.53
N SER A 42 8.88 28.20 9.68
CA SER A 42 9.45 27.94 11.00
C SER A 42 10.04 26.54 11.07
N ARG A 43 11.20 26.37 11.71
CA ARG A 43 11.87 25.06 11.87
C ARG A 43 10.92 23.96 12.38
N ARG A 44 9.92 24.34 13.19
CA ARG A 44 8.87 23.45 13.71
C ARG A 44 7.93 22.89 12.63
N CYS A 45 7.66 23.65 11.56
CA CYS A 45 6.85 23.20 10.44
C CYS A 45 7.60 22.15 9.60
N ILE A 46 8.88 22.38 9.33
CA ILE A 46 9.74 21.47 8.55
C ILE A 46 9.85 20.11 9.25
N THR A 47 10.13 20.08 10.56
CA THR A 47 10.23 18.81 11.31
C THR A 47 8.92 18.00 11.31
N SER A 48 7.77 18.67 11.27
CA SER A 48 6.46 18.01 11.20
C SER A 48 6.12 17.41 9.83
N ILE A 49 6.70 17.95 8.75
CA ILE A 49 6.54 17.42 7.39
C ILE A 49 7.42 16.19 7.22
N GLU A 50 8.68 16.29 7.62
CA GLU A 50 9.64 15.18 7.61
C GLU A 50 9.09 13.99 8.40
N SER A 51 8.57 14.21 9.61
CA SER A 51 8.00 13.13 10.42
C SER A 51 6.83 12.42 9.75
N ARG A 52 5.94 13.14 9.04
CA ARG A 52 4.81 12.53 8.31
C ARG A 52 5.28 11.70 7.11
N VAL A 53 6.30 12.15 6.39
CA VAL A 53 6.88 11.39 5.27
C VAL A 53 7.56 10.13 5.78
N VAL A 54 8.29 10.22 6.89
CA VAL A 54 8.92 9.08 7.57
C VAL A 54 7.87 8.06 8.01
N MET A 55 6.80 8.49 8.70
CA MET A 55 5.73 7.57 9.14
C MET A 55 5.04 6.86 7.98
N ARG A 56 4.75 7.57 6.88
CA ARG A 56 4.16 6.95 5.67
C ARG A 56 5.10 5.93 5.03
N THR A 57 6.38 6.25 4.98
CA THR A 57 7.40 5.37 4.42
C THR A 57 7.58 4.13 5.30
N ALA A 58 7.61 4.30 6.63
CA ALA A 58 7.67 3.20 7.58
C ALA A 58 6.46 2.28 7.46
N ALA A 59 5.23 2.82 7.35
CA ALA A 59 4.02 2.02 7.17
C ALA A 59 4.07 1.17 5.89
N VAL A 60 4.52 1.75 4.77
CA VAL A 60 4.70 1.01 3.50
C VAL A 60 5.74 -0.10 3.65
N ILE A 61 6.87 0.17 4.30
CA ILE A 61 7.95 -0.81 4.49
C ILE A 61 7.48 -1.94 5.41
N ILE A 62 6.92 -1.62 6.58
CA ILE A 62 6.44 -2.59 7.55
C ILE A 62 5.37 -3.48 6.92
N TRP A 63 4.39 -2.89 6.23
CA TRP A 63 3.35 -3.66 5.57
C TRP A 63 3.90 -4.51 4.42
N GLY A 64 4.83 -3.98 3.62
CA GLY A 64 5.50 -4.74 2.57
C GLY A 64 6.24 -5.96 3.12
N LEU A 65 7.01 -5.79 4.21
CA LEU A 65 7.69 -6.90 4.88
C LEU A 65 6.70 -7.94 5.42
N ALA A 66 5.63 -7.50 6.08
CA ALA A 66 4.59 -8.40 6.56
C ALA A 66 3.94 -9.18 5.40
N LEU A 67 3.60 -8.50 4.31
CA LEU A 67 3.08 -9.14 3.10
C LEU A 67 4.04 -10.18 2.57
N PHE A 68 5.32 -9.84 2.40
CA PHE A 68 6.33 -10.77 1.91
C PHE A 68 6.43 -12.03 2.79
N VAL A 69 6.44 -11.87 4.11
CA VAL A 69 6.45 -12.99 5.05
C VAL A 69 5.21 -13.87 4.87
N PHE A 70 4.03 -13.29 4.73
CA PHE A 70 2.77 -14.05 4.59
C PHE A 70 2.57 -14.68 3.20
N THR A 71 3.09 -14.06 2.14
CA THR A 71 3.05 -14.64 0.79
C THR A 71 4.03 -15.82 0.68
N CYS A 72 5.23 -15.67 1.23
CA CYS A 72 6.27 -16.70 1.24
C CYS A 72 6.07 -17.81 2.27
N ALA A 73 5.23 -17.60 3.28
CA ALA A 73 4.90 -18.63 4.28
C ALA A 73 4.37 -19.87 3.57
N SER A 74 4.97 -21.05 3.77
CA SER A 74 4.57 -22.24 3.01
C SER A 74 3.22 -22.82 3.47
N ASN A 75 2.80 -22.55 4.72
CA ASN A 75 1.50 -22.93 5.28
C ASN A 75 0.54 -21.74 5.40
N SER A 76 -0.76 -22.02 5.32
CA SER A 76 -1.83 -21.08 5.69
C SER A 76 -2.47 -21.42 7.04
N GLY A 77 -1.87 -22.36 7.78
CA GLY A 77 -2.32 -22.80 9.11
C GLY A 77 -2.34 -21.67 10.13
N PHE A 78 -1.50 -20.64 9.95
CA PHE A 78 -1.49 -19.45 10.80
C PHE A 78 -2.88 -18.83 11.00
N TRP A 79 -3.67 -18.71 9.94
CA TRP A 79 -4.99 -18.06 10.00
C TRP A 79 -6.09 -18.93 10.63
N ASN A 80 -5.93 -20.25 10.61
CA ASN A 80 -6.96 -21.17 11.06
C ASN A 80 -6.68 -21.75 12.45
N ILE A 81 -5.41 -22.06 12.73
CA ILE A 81 -4.96 -22.80 13.91
C ILE A 81 -3.79 -22.12 14.64
N GLY A 82 -3.36 -20.93 14.20
CA GLY A 82 -2.27 -20.19 14.84
C GLY A 82 -0.88 -20.78 14.64
N GLU A 83 -0.72 -21.69 13.67
CA GLU A 83 0.56 -22.32 13.38
C GLU A 83 1.58 -21.28 12.88
N VAL A 84 2.81 -21.34 13.40
CA VAL A 84 3.86 -20.42 12.99
C VAL A 84 4.20 -20.63 11.51
N PRO A 85 4.29 -19.55 10.71
CA PRO A 85 4.77 -19.64 9.33
C PRO A 85 6.15 -20.27 9.24
N TYR A 86 6.31 -21.30 8.40
CA TYR A 86 7.64 -21.84 8.08
C TYR A 86 7.97 -21.67 6.60
N PHE A 87 9.27 -21.59 6.31
CA PHE A 87 9.82 -21.31 4.98
C PHE A 87 10.73 -22.46 4.56
N ARG A 88 10.64 -22.88 3.30
CA ARG A 88 11.52 -23.92 2.75
C ARG A 88 12.30 -23.36 1.59
N TRP A 89 13.54 -22.95 1.84
CA TRP A 89 14.35 -22.39 0.77
C TRP A 89 14.76 -23.50 -0.22
N SER A 90 14.45 -23.32 -1.51
CA SER A 90 14.89 -24.19 -2.59
C SER A 90 15.73 -23.39 -3.59
N LEU A 91 16.92 -23.92 -3.92
CA LEU A 91 17.81 -23.35 -4.93
C LEU A 91 17.43 -23.81 -6.36
N GLU A 92 16.61 -24.87 -6.46
CA GLU A 92 16.11 -25.43 -7.72
C GLU A 92 14.58 -25.32 -7.75
N PRO A 93 14.02 -24.12 -8.01
CA PRO A 93 12.57 -23.94 -8.09
C PRO A 93 11.99 -24.63 -9.32
N ASN A 94 10.82 -25.24 -9.17
CA ASN A 94 10.09 -25.84 -10.28
C ASN A 94 9.27 -24.78 -11.03
N TYR A 95 9.80 -24.26 -12.14
CA TYR A 95 9.10 -23.26 -12.96
C TYR A 95 7.84 -23.79 -13.65
N HIS A 96 7.69 -25.12 -13.79
CA HIS A 96 6.47 -25.70 -14.36
C HIS A 96 5.24 -25.41 -13.49
N ASP A 97 5.42 -25.23 -12.17
CA ASP A 97 4.32 -24.92 -11.27
C ASP A 97 3.70 -23.54 -11.55
N PHE A 98 4.47 -22.61 -12.11
CA PHE A 98 4.01 -21.26 -12.46
C PHE A 98 2.89 -21.25 -13.50
N LEU A 99 2.90 -22.24 -14.41
CA LEU A 99 1.92 -22.37 -15.49
C LEU A 99 0.78 -23.36 -15.14
N LYS A 100 0.83 -24.04 -14.00
CA LYS A 100 -0.23 -24.96 -13.59
C LYS A 100 -1.48 -24.19 -13.18
N MET A 101 -2.62 -24.62 -13.72
CA MET A 101 -3.94 -24.13 -13.32
C MET A 101 -4.69 -25.22 -12.54
N ASP A 102 -4.46 -25.27 -11.23
CA ASP A 102 -5.21 -26.12 -10.30
C ASP A 102 -6.08 -25.28 -9.37
N PHE A 103 -7.38 -25.25 -9.66
CA PHE A 103 -8.36 -24.62 -8.78
C PHE A 103 -8.71 -25.59 -7.66
N ARG A 104 -8.17 -25.33 -6.47
CA ARG A 104 -8.52 -26.06 -5.25
C ARG A 104 -9.56 -25.27 -4.46
N THR A 105 -10.50 -25.94 -3.83
CA THR A 105 -11.57 -25.30 -3.04
C THR A 105 -11.44 -25.63 -1.55
N SER A 106 -10.24 -25.95 -1.07
CA SER A 106 -10.03 -26.13 0.37
C SER A 106 -10.17 -24.79 1.10
N SER A 107 -10.74 -24.80 2.31
CA SER A 107 -10.92 -23.57 3.09
C SER A 107 -9.59 -22.84 3.33
N SER A 108 -8.50 -23.60 3.57
CA SER A 108 -7.15 -23.08 3.73
C SER A 108 -6.61 -22.36 2.48
N TYR A 109 -7.02 -22.80 1.29
CA TYR A 109 -6.65 -22.20 0.02
C TYR A 109 -7.45 -20.91 -0.24
N VAL A 110 -8.76 -20.95 0.01
CA VAL A 110 -9.63 -19.77 -0.12
C VAL A 110 -9.17 -18.64 0.82
N THR A 111 -8.92 -18.96 2.10
CA THR A 111 -8.41 -18.00 3.08
C THR A 111 -7.08 -17.39 2.63
N GLN A 112 -6.19 -18.19 2.05
CA GLN A 112 -4.92 -17.69 1.51
C GLN A 112 -5.15 -16.69 0.36
N LYS A 113 -6.03 -16.98 -0.60
CA LYS A 113 -6.33 -16.07 -1.73
C LYS A 113 -7.01 -14.78 -1.28
N ILE A 114 -7.89 -14.85 -0.27
CA ILE A 114 -8.48 -13.66 0.35
C ILE A 114 -7.40 -12.83 1.05
N GLY A 115 -6.46 -13.47 1.74
CA GLY A 115 -5.33 -12.80 2.38
C GLY A 115 -4.44 -12.06 1.38
N HIS A 116 -4.09 -12.70 0.27
CA HIS A 116 -3.38 -12.11 -0.86
C HIS A 116 -4.12 -10.88 -1.41
N PHE A 117 -5.37 -11.08 -1.83
CA PHE A 117 -6.21 -10.02 -2.37
C PHE A 117 -6.30 -8.80 -1.44
N SER A 118 -6.65 -9.03 -0.16
CA SER A 118 -6.82 -7.96 0.82
C SER A 118 -5.50 -7.30 1.22
N GLY A 119 -4.43 -8.09 1.32
CA GLY A 119 -3.09 -7.61 1.62
C GLY A 119 -2.56 -6.64 0.57
N PHE A 120 -2.68 -7.03 -0.71
CA PHE A 120 -2.29 -6.20 -1.84
C PHE A 120 -3.20 -4.98 -2.04
N ALA A 121 -4.50 -5.09 -1.71
CA ALA A 121 -5.41 -3.95 -1.66
C ALA A 121 -4.92 -2.88 -0.66
N ILE A 122 -4.58 -3.29 0.57
CA ILE A 122 -4.07 -2.38 1.62
C ILE A 122 -2.73 -1.76 1.18
N PHE A 123 -1.82 -2.55 0.60
CA PHE A 123 -0.52 -2.08 0.14
C PHE A 123 -0.64 -1.01 -0.94
N ALA A 124 -1.54 -1.19 -1.91
CA ALA A 124 -1.79 -0.20 -2.96
C ALA A 124 -2.25 1.15 -2.37
N VAL A 125 -3.15 1.11 -1.39
CA VAL A 125 -3.63 2.32 -0.69
C VAL A 125 -2.51 2.98 0.12
N LEU A 126 -1.67 2.21 0.81
CA LEU A 126 -0.51 2.75 1.53
C LEU A 126 0.49 3.40 0.56
N LEU A 127 0.79 2.77 -0.58
CA LEU A 127 1.61 3.35 -1.63
C LEU A 127 1.00 4.64 -2.18
N PHE A 128 -0.32 4.68 -2.39
CA PHE A 128 -1.02 5.90 -2.77
C PHE A 128 -0.91 7.00 -1.70
N SER A 129 -1.02 6.65 -0.42
CA SER A 129 -0.86 7.60 0.68
C SER A 129 0.51 8.29 0.68
N LYS A 130 1.56 7.58 0.23
CA LYS A 130 2.93 8.08 0.04
C LYS A 130 3.10 8.88 -1.26
N ASN A 131 2.73 8.29 -2.40
CA ASN A 131 3.05 8.84 -3.73
C ASN A 131 2.07 9.92 -4.21
N LYS A 132 0.84 9.93 -3.70
CA LYS A 132 -0.28 10.79 -4.14
C LYS A 132 -0.60 10.70 -5.64
N ARG A 133 -0.11 9.66 -6.33
CA ARG A 133 -0.32 9.41 -7.76
C ARG A 133 -0.84 7.99 -7.95
N MET A 134 -2.09 7.88 -8.38
CA MET A 134 -2.81 6.60 -8.50
C MET A 134 -2.09 5.61 -9.43
N GLY A 135 -1.78 6.04 -10.66
CA GLY A 135 -1.09 5.18 -11.63
C GLY A 135 0.28 4.69 -11.14
N LYS A 136 1.09 5.57 -10.54
CA LYS A 136 2.39 5.18 -9.96
C LYS A 136 2.23 4.14 -8.85
N SER A 137 1.24 4.30 -7.98
CA SER A 137 1.01 3.35 -6.88
C SER A 137 0.51 2.00 -7.37
N ILE A 138 -0.37 1.98 -8.37
CA ILE A 138 -0.82 0.74 -9.00
C ILE A 138 0.36 0.01 -9.65
N ILE A 139 1.15 0.70 -10.46
CA ILE A 139 2.33 0.10 -11.13
C ILE A 139 3.29 -0.47 -10.10
N LEU A 140 3.64 0.29 -9.05
CA LEU A 140 4.54 -0.19 -8.00
C LEU A 140 3.98 -1.39 -7.23
N ALA A 141 2.67 -1.40 -6.95
CA ALA A 141 2.05 -2.53 -6.26
C ALA A 141 2.01 -3.79 -7.15
N VAL A 142 1.73 -3.65 -8.45
CA VAL A 142 1.72 -4.77 -9.40
C VAL A 142 3.12 -5.32 -9.60
N LEU A 143 4.13 -4.46 -9.75
CA LEU A 143 5.53 -4.90 -9.80
C LEU A 143 5.94 -5.65 -8.52
N TYR A 144 5.45 -5.19 -7.37
CA TYR A 144 5.68 -5.87 -6.11
C TYR A 144 4.99 -7.24 -6.07
N ALA A 145 3.74 -7.36 -6.55
CA ALA A 145 3.04 -8.64 -6.64
C ALA A 145 3.79 -9.66 -7.51
N ILE A 146 4.25 -9.22 -8.68
CA ILE A 146 5.08 -10.05 -9.57
C ILE A 146 6.36 -10.48 -8.85
N LEU A 147 7.04 -9.56 -8.17
CA LEU A 147 8.27 -9.86 -7.44
C LEU A 147 8.04 -10.88 -6.31
N THR A 148 6.99 -10.70 -5.50
CA THR A 148 6.69 -11.63 -4.41
C THR A 148 6.28 -13.00 -4.92
N GLU A 149 5.60 -13.07 -6.07
CA GLU A 149 5.23 -14.34 -6.69
C GLU A 149 6.45 -15.07 -7.25
N PHE A 150 7.38 -14.33 -7.84
CA PHE A 150 8.66 -14.88 -8.28
C PHE A 150 9.50 -15.38 -7.10
N LEU A 151 9.57 -14.63 -6.01
CA LEU A 151 10.33 -15.01 -4.82
C LEU A 151 9.70 -16.21 -4.07
N GLN A 152 8.38 -16.36 -4.12
CA GLN A 152 7.68 -17.51 -3.54
C GLN A 152 8.18 -18.86 -4.09
N LEU A 153 8.62 -18.92 -5.36
CA LEU A 153 9.22 -20.12 -5.96
C LEU A 153 10.43 -20.62 -5.17
N TYR A 154 11.24 -19.68 -4.67
CA TYR A 154 12.43 -19.98 -3.87
C TYR A 154 12.08 -20.30 -2.42
N CYS A 155 10.92 -19.85 -1.92
CA CYS A 155 10.45 -20.15 -0.56
C CYS A 155 9.75 -21.52 -0.44
N GLY A 156 9.81 -22.34 -1.49
CA GLY A 156 9.25 -23.69 -1.49
C GLY A 156 7.72 -23.68 -1.53
N ARG A 157 7.14 -22.58 -2.01
CA ARG A 157 5.71 -22.42 -2.26
C ARG A 157 5.44 -22.54 -3.76
N HIS A 158 4.27 -23.10 -4.08
CA HIS A 158 3.80 -23.15 -5.46
C HIS A 158 3.36 -21.75 -5.86
N SER A 159 4.16 -21.09 -6.69
CA SER A 159 3.75 -19.86 -7.35
C SER A 159 2.89 -20.19 -8.57
N ARG A 160 1.86 -19.39 -8.85
CA ARG A 160 0.97 -19.50 -10.01
C ARG A 160 0.79 -18.16 -10.70
N LEU A 161 0.73 -18.16 -12.03
CA LEU A 161 0.47 -16.95 -12.80
C LEU A 161 -0.85 -16.25 -12.40
N TYR A 162 -1.88 -17.02 -12.02
CA TYR A 162 -3.15 -16.43 -11.59
C TYR A 162 -3.10 -15.81 -10.18
N ASP A 163 -2.06 -16.06 -9.38
CA ASP A 163 -1.89 -15.38 -8.10
C ASP A 163 -1.52 -13.92 -8.30
N ILE A 164 -0.70 -13.63 -9.32
CA ILE A 164 -0.46 -12.26 -9.80
C ILE A 164 -1.78 -11.60 -10.22
N ALA A 165 -2.71 -12.34 -10.85
CA ALA A 165 -4.00 -11.80 -11.24
C ALA A 165 -4.90 -11.50 -10.02
N ILE A 166 -4.93 -12.37 -9.01
CA ILE A 166 -5.66 -12.16 -7.76
C ILE A 166 -5.09 -10.94 -7.00
N ASP A 167 -3.77 -10.85 -6.89
CA ASP A 167 -3.09 -9.73 -6.25
C ASP A 167 -3.38 -8.42 -6.98
N THR A 168 -3.33 -8.44 -8.32
CA THR A 168 -3.67 -7.29 -9.17
C THR A 168 -5.14 -6.87 -9.02
N ALA A 169 -6.06 -7.83 -8.94
CA ALA A 169 -7.47 -7.55 -8.66
C ALA A 169 -7.65 -6.89 -7.28
N GLY A 170 -6.90 -7.34 -6.28
CA GLY A 170 -6.85 -6.72 -4.94
C GLY A 170 -6.38 -5.27 -5.00
N ILE A 171 -5.28 -5.00 -5.70
CA ILE A 171 -4.73 -3.65 -5.92
C ILE A 171 -5.79 -2.73 -6.53
N ILE A 172 -6.40 -3.17 -7.63
CA ILE A 172 -7.40 -2.38 -8.37
C ILE A 172 -8.61 -2.11 -7.47
N CYS A 173 -9.14 -3.16 -6.81
CA CYS A 173 -10.29 -3.06 -5.92
C CYS A 173 -10.03 -2.11 -4.75
N GLY A 174 -8.91 -2.26 -4.05
CA GLY A 174 -8.55 -1.38 -2.93
C GLY A 174 -8.44 0.09 -3.35
N MET A 175 -7.89 0.35 -4.52
CA MET A 175 -7.78 1.69 -5.07
C MET A 175 -9.15 2.28 -5.45
N PHE A 176 -10.06 1.49 -6.03
CA PHE A 176 -11.43 1.93 -6.33
C PHE A 176 -12.24 2.18 -5.06
N ILE A 177 -12.19 1.29 -4.07
CA ILE A 177 -12.87 1.46 -2.78
C ILE A 177 -12.38 2.74 -2.11
N PHE A 178 -11.06 2.94 -2.04
CA PHE A 178 -10.49 4.16 -1.46
C PHE A 178 -10.99 5.42 -2.17
N ARG A 179 -11.03 5.40 -3.51
CA ARG A 179 -11.52 6.51 -4.33
C ARG A 179 -13.00 6.81 -4.03
N PHE A 180 -13.82 5.76 -4.00
CA PHE A 180 -15.25 5.85 -3.76
C PHE A 180 -15.55 6.40 -2.37
N LEU A 181 -14.89 5.87 -1.33
CA LEU A 181 -15.03 6.35 0.05
C LEU A 181 -14.62 7.81 0.17
N LYS A 182 -13.50 8.22 -0.42
CA LYS A 182 -13.06 9.62 -0.38
C LYS A 182 -14.08 10.56 -1.02
N TYR A 183 -14.65 10.18 -2.17
CA TYR A 183 -15.65 11.01 -2.84
C TYR A 183 -16.99 11.04 -2.12
N GLY A 184 -17.47 9.89 -1.65
CA GLY A 184 -18.70 9.81 -0.88
C GLY A 184 -18.64 10.67 0.38
N LEU A 185 -17.51 10.61 1.11
CA LEU A 185 -17.29 11.43 2.30
C LEU A 185 -17.23 12.93 1.98
N SER A 186 -16.56 13.33 0.90
CA SER A 186 -16.49 14.75 0.51
C SER A 186 -17.85 15.36 0.16
N ASN A 187 -18.74 14.55 -0.43
CA ASN A 187 -20.10 14.97 -0.75
C ASN A 187 -20.98 15.07 0.51
N PHE A 188 -20.75 14.21 1.51
CA PHE A 188 -21.49 14.28 2.77
C PHE A 188 -21.08 15.50 3.62
N SER A 189 -19.79 15.85 3.67
CA SER A 189 -19.32 17.02 4.41
C SER A 189 -19.79 18.37 3.84
N THR A 190 -20.20 18.41 2.58
CA THR A 190 -20.73 19.63 1.94
C THR A 190 -22.23 19.81 2.10
N LEU A 191 -22.93 18.79 2.62
CA LEU A 191 -24.38 18.82 2.87
C LEU A 191 -24.74 19.15 4.33
N LYS A 192 -23.75 19.31 5.21
CA LYS A 192 -23.92 19.79 6.59
C LYS A 192 -23.47 21.24 6.70
#